data_AF-A0A953ZWA5-F1
#
_entry.id   AF-A0A953ZWA5-F1
#
_cell.length_a   1.000
_cell.length_b   1.000
_cell.length_c   1.000
_cell.angle_alpha   90.00
_cell.angle_beta   90.00
_cell.angle_gamma   90.00
#
_symmetry.space_group_name_H-M   'P 1'
#
loop_
_entity.id
_entity.type
_entity.pdbx_description
1 polymer ?
#
loop_
_entity_poly.entity_id
_entity_poly.type
_entity_poly.pdbx_seq_one_letter_code
_entity_poly.pdbx_strand_id
1 'polypeptide(L)'
;MRIALSCNNYPPEFRGGTERVVQALARGLHAAGDQVLVVCGSELPHQGVDVIEQHDGPIRVLRVPRLPTEVYGLDVERPRLLAVLERIWAENDIQVLHVHHWSHLSDGQLRAARAAGLGCLATLHDMWTSCARFFRLPPAGITCPAAAEREPCVACANIEYRETDAWVAERLAQRDHAIAGELAAAHFLFAPSSDCARACQHHRSWRGEPRDIEVLPHGLLDATPPGDRGLLGLPLRIGSFGNLHREKGVDLLLEAMAGVRAELHLFGSAPRELELELGRHAAQSGVRLTLHGPYAEGDPHPAAQLDLAVFPSLCRETYGLVVDEALHHGTPVVVSDSGALPERVSRGGGVVVPAGNRAALHETLRALVDDRDAYHALRASIPTELPTVDAAVSRYRHVYSLAFARAEARA
;
A
#
# COMPACT_ATOMS: atom_id res chain seq x y z
N MET A 1 26.03 -4.22 -3.89
CA MET A 1 25.90 -4.24 -2.41
C MET A 1 25.11 -5.45 -1.96
N ARG A 2 25.23 -5.86 -0.69
CA ARG A 2 24.39 -6.90 -0.05
C ARG A 2 23.26 -6.27 0.74
N ILE A 3 22.04 -6.38 0.23
CA ILE A 3 20.86 -5.65 0.73
C ILE A 3 19.82 -6.66 1.20
N ALA A 4 19.33 -6.49 2.43
CA ALA A 4 18.15 -7.18 2.92
C ALA A 4 16.92 -6.27 2.79
N LEU A 5 15.89 -6.73 2.08
CA LEU A 5 14.58 -6.11 2.05
C LEU A 5 13.68 -6.84 3.05
N SER A 6 13.26 -6.17 4.11
CA SER A 6 12.37 -6.73 5.13
C SER A 6 10.93 -6.31 4.88
N CYS A 7 10.01 -7.27 4.78
CA CYS A 7 8.61 -7.01 4.47
C CYS A 7 7.68 -7.87 5.35
N ASN A 8 6.44 -7.47 5.55
CA ASN A 8 5.47 -8.26 6.31
C ASN A 8 5.15 -9.57 5.58
N ASN A 9 4.97 -9.53 4.27
CA ASN A 9 4.82 -10.73 3.47
C ASN A 9 5.50 -10.55 2.10
N TYR A 10 5.36 -11.52 1.22
CA TYR A 10 5.91 -11.51 -0.13
C TYR A 10 5.12 -12.50 -1.01
N PRO A 11 5.00 -12.30 -2.34
CA PRO A 11 4.37 -13.28 -3.21
C PRO A 11 5.13 -14.63 -3.20
N PRO A 12 4.47 -15.78 -3.43
CA PRO A 12 3.07 -15.94 -3.80
C PRO A 12 2.10 -16.05 -2.63
N GLU A 13 2.56 -16.20 -1.38
CA GLU A 13 1.68 -16.41 -0.22
C GLU A 13 0.70 -15.25 -0.01
N PHE A 14 1.15 -14.02 -0.25
CA PHE A 14 0.31 -12.84 -0.18
C PHE A 14 0.68 -11.83 -1.27
N ARG A 15 -0.33 -11.18 -1.86
CA ARG A 15 -0.17 -10.16 -2.90
C ARG A 15 -0.94 -8.90 -2.53
N GLY A 16 -0.28 -7.99 -1.80
CA GLY A 16 -0.75 -6.62 -1.57
C GLY A 16 0.10 -5.58 -2.30
N GLY A 17 -0.21 -4.31 -2.07
CA GLY A 17 0.55 -3.20 -2.67
C GLY A 17 2.01 -3.19 -2.22
N THR A 18 2.25 -3.28 -0.92
CA THR A 18 3.60 -3.32 -0.32
C THR A 18 4.42 -4.48 -0.88
N GLU A 19 3.84 -5.69 -0.91
CA GLU A 19 4.54 -6.89 -1.36
C GLU A 19 4.90 -6.83 -2.85
N ARG A 20 4.01 -6.29 -3.69
CA ARG A 20 4.29 -6.07 -5.12
C ARG A 20 5.39 -5.04 -5.33
N VAL A 21 5.42 -3.97 -4.53
CA VAL A 21 6.48 -2.95 -4.60
C VAL A 21 7.83 -3.56 -4.19
N VAL A 22 7.87 -4.32 -3.09
CA VAL A 22 9.10 -4.99 -2.64
C VAL A 22 9.59 -5.98 -3.70
N GLN A 23 8.68 -6.74 -4.32
CA GLN A 23 9.04 -7.65 -5.42
C GLN A 23 9.63 -6.92 -6.62
N ALA A 24 9.00 -5.82 -7.07
CA ALA A 24 9.50 -5.03 -8.18
C ALA A 24 10.87 -4.41 -7.86
N LEU A 25 11.03 -3.87 -6.64
CA LEU A 25 12.30 -3.31 -6.16
C LEU A 25 13.39 -4.38 -6.08
N ALA A 26 13.09 -5.57 -5.56
CA ALA A 26 14.05 -6.67 -5.45
C ALA A 26 14.59 -7.09 -6.82
N ARG A 27 13.68 -7.26 -7.79
CA ARG A 27 14.03 -7.59 -9.18
C ARG A 27 14.85 -6.49 -9.84
N GLY A 28 14.46 -5.22 -9.67
CA GLY A 28 15.17 -4.07 -10.21
C GLY A 28 16.58 -3.90 -9.64
N LEU A 29 16.74 -4.07 -8.32
CA LEU A 29 18.05 -4.03 -7.66
C LEU A 29 18.96 -5.18 -8.13
N HIS A 30 18.40 -6.39 -8.24
CA HIS A 30 19.15 -7.54 -8.76
C HIS A 30 19.60 -7.32 -10.21
N ALA A 31 18.70 -6.84 -11.09
CA ALA A 31 19.03 -6.52 -12.47
C ALA A 31 20.13 -5.44 -12.58
N ALA A 32 20.19 -4.53 -11.59
CA ALA A 32 21.22 -3.51 -11.50
C ALA A 32 22.57 -4.01 -10.91
N GLY A 33 22.66 -5.30 -10.57
CA GLY A 33 23.89 -5.96 -10.11
C GLY A 33 24.05 -6.06 -8.59
N ASP A 34 23.01 -5.76 -7.81
CA ASP A 34 23.05 -5.90 -6.36
C ASP A 34 22.69 -7.31 -5.89
N GLN A 35 23.27 -7.74 -4.77
CA GLN A 35 22.92 -8.98 -4.09
C GLN A 35 21.75 -8.70 -3.15
N VAL A 36 20.58 -9.20 -3.51
CA VAL A 36 19.32 -8.92 -2.80
C VAL A 36 18.84 -10.17 -2.08
N LEU A 37 18.52 -10.00 -0.80
CA LEU A 37 17.85 -10.98 0.04
C LEU A 37 16.51 -10.40 0.49
N VAL A 38 15.40 -11.09 0.20
CA VAL A 38 14.11 -10.72 0.78
C VAL A 38 13.91 -11.53 2.06
N VAL A 39 13.54 -10.87 3.15
CA VAL A 39 13.16 -11.51 4.41
C VAL A 39 11.73 -11.09 4.75
N CYS A 40 10.83 -12.06 4.93
CA CYS A 40 9.41 -11.75 5.14
C CYS A 40 8.71 -12.72 6.09
N GLY A 41 7.52 -12.36 6.56
CA GLY A 41 6.65 -13.28 7.28
C GLY A 41 6.08 -14.38 6.37
N SER A 42 5.46 -15.38 6.99
CA SER A 42 4.71 -16.43 6.29
C SER A 42 3.27 -16.50 6.77
N GLU A 43 2.35 -16.82 5.86
CA GLU A 43 0.97 -17.22 6.18
C GLU A 43 0.89 -18.66 6.67
N LEU A 44 1.97 -19.45 6.49
CA LEU A 44 2.04 -20.81 6.96
C LEU A 44 2.38 -20.87 8.46
N PRO A 45 1.80 -21.81 9.21
CA PRO A 45 2.13 -21.99 10.62
C PRO A 45 3.59 -22.44 10.78
N HIS A 46 4.21 -22.08 11.91
CA HIS A 46 5.54 -22.58 12.26
C HIS A 46 5.51 -24.10 12.48
N GLN A 47 6.32 -24.84 11.70
CA GLN A 47 6.40 -26.31 11.72
C GLN A 47 7.68 -26.83 12.38
N GLY A 48 8.23 -26.09 13.35
CA GLY A 48 9.50 -26.41 14.01
C GLY A 48 10.74 -25.88 13.29
N VAL A 49 10.56 -25.12 12.21
CA VAL A 49 11.65 -24.50 11.44
C VAL A 49 11.46 -22.98 11.44
N ASP A 50 12.50 -22.25 11.83
CA ASP A 50 12.45 -20.78 11.94
C ASP A 50 12.52 -20.05 10.60
N VAL A 51 13.13 -20.66 9.58
CA VAL A 51 13.37 -20.03 8.27
C VAL A 51 13.08 -21.03 7.16
N ILE A 52 12.23 -20.63 6.22
CA ILE A 52 11.92 -21.39 5.01
C ILE A 52 12.50 -20.62 3.83
N GLU A 53 13.48 -21.20 3.14
CA GLU A 53 14.07 -20.60 1.96
C GLU A 53 13.26 -20.94 0.70
N GLN A 54 12.99 -19.92 -0.11
CA GLN A 54 12.30 -19.98 -1.40
C GLN A 54 13.00 -19.06 -2.40
N HIS A 55 12.59 -19.15 -3.67
CA HIS A 55 13.11 -18.30 -4.73
C HIS A 55 11.97 -17.71 -5.56
N ASP A 56 12.11 -16.43 -5.91
CA ASP A 56 11.29 -15.74 -6.90
C ASP A 56 12.19 -15.38 -8.09
N GLY A 57 12.25 -16.30 -9.06
CA GLY A 57 13.24 -16.25 -10.12
C GLY A 57 14.67 -16.23 -9.52
N PRO A 58 15.48 -15.19 -9.78
CA PRO A 58 16.82 -15.08 -9.23
C PRO A 58 16.88 -14.54 -7.79
N ILE A 59 15.74 -14.11 -7.22
CA ILE A 59 15.69 -13.48 -5.90
C ILE A 59 15.56 -14.56 -4.82
N ARG A 60 16.50 -14.56 -3.86
CA ARG A 60 16.41 -15.40 -2.65
C ARG A 60 15.41 -14.79 -1.67
N VAL A 61 14.49 -15.61 -1.17
CA VAL A 61 13.41 -15.22 -0.24
C VAL A 61 13.47 -16.11 1.00
N LEU A 62 13.64 -15.50 2.18
CA LEU A 62 13.62 -16.18 3.47
C LEU A 62 12.32 -15.84 4.21
N ARG A 63 11.46 -16.84 4.38
CA ARG A 63 10.20 -16.71 5.11
C ARG A 63 10.39 -17.12 6.56
N VAL A 64 9.91 -16.28 7.47
CA VAL A 64 9.97 -16.50 8.91
C VAL A 64 8.56 -16.73 9.43
N PRO A 65 8.11 -18.00 9.58
CA PRO A 65 6.81 -18.29 10.15
C PRO A 65 6.76 -17.94 11.63
N ARG A 66 5.56 -17.56 12.08
CA ARG A 66 5.32 -17.22 13.49
C ARG A 66 4.88 -18.41 14.32
N LEU A 67 5.31 -18.42 15.57
CA LEU A 67 4.76 -19.31 16.58
C LEU A 67 3.30 -18.92 16.89
N PRO A 68 2.46 -19.87 17.33
CA PRO A 68 1.09 -19.55 17.75
C PRO A 68 0.98 -18.48 18.85
N THR A 69 2.03 -18.30 19.64
CA THR A 69 2.13 -17.27 20.69
C THR A 69 2.48 -15.88 20.16
N GLU A 70 2.95 -15.76 18.92
CA GLU A 70 3.36 -14.52 18.28
C GLU A 70 2.19 -13.89 17.53
N VAL A 71 1.16 -13.51 18.26
CA VAL A 71 -0.09 -12.98 17.69
C VAL A 71 0.07 -11.57 17.10
N TYR A 72 -0.84 -11.21 16.20
CA TYR A 72 -1.05 -9.81 15.83
C TYR A 72 -1.73 -9.06 16.95
N GLY A 73 -1.30 -7.83 17.17
CA GLY A 73 -1.94 -6.95 18.13
C GLY A 73 -1.20 -5.63 18.25
N LEU A 74 -1.48 -4.94 19.35
CA LEU A 74 -0.78 -3.70 19.72
C LEU A 74 0.66 -3.96 20.16
N ASP A 75 0.95 -5.17 20.64
CA ASP A 75 2.31 -5.62 20.93
C ASP A 75 3.03 -5.96 19.62
N VAL A 76 4.04 -5.15 19.30
CA VAL A 76 4.76 -5.21 18.01
C VAL A 76 6.16 -5.82 18.12
N GLU A 77 6.70 -5.95 19.34
CA GLU A 77 7.98 -6.60 19.59
C GLU A 77 7.82 -8.12 19.75
N ARG A 78 8.63 -8.88 19.01
CA ARG A 78 8.62 -10.35 18.99
C ARG A 78 10.07 -10.84 19.10
N PRO A 79 10.60 -11.05 20.32
CA PRO A 79 12.03 -11.29 20.54
C PRO A 79 12.63 -12.46 19.76
N ARG A 80 11.89 -13.57 19.60
CA ARG A 80 12.37 -14.70 18.79
C ARG A 80 12.52 -14.30 17.32
N LEU A 81 11.50 -13.68 16.73
CA LEU A 81 11.57 -13.22 15.34
C LEU A 81 12.75 -12.25 15.16
N LEU A 82 12.95 -11.31 16.09
CA LEU A 82 14.10 -10.40 16.03
C LEU A 82 15.44 -11.15 16.05
N ALA A 83 15.60 -12.12 16.94
CA ALA A 83 16.82 -12.94 17.00
C ALA A 83 17.05 -13.76 15.71
N VAL A 84 15.99 -14.25 15.08
CA VAL A 84 16.07 -14.93 13.77
C VAL A 84 16.53 -13.96 12.69
N LEU A 85 16.01 -12.72 12.67
CA LEU A 85 16.42 -11.70 11.71
C LEU A 85 17.89 -11.30 11.88
N GLU A 86 18.36 -11.10 13.11
CA GLU A 86 19.77 -10.81 13.42
C GLU A 86 20.70 -11.91 12.91
N ARG A 87 20.34 -13.18 13.12
CA ARG A 87 21.06 -14.34 12.59
C ARG A 87 21.11 -14.32 11.07
N ILE A 88 19.97 -14.08 10.40
CA ILE A 88 19.90 -13.99 8.93
C ILE A 88 20.84 -12.91 8.41
N TRP A 89 20.85 -11.72 9.02
CA TRP A 89 21.71 -10.63 8.57
C TRP A 89 23.19 -10.95 8.70
N ALA A 90 23.58 -11.56 9.82
CA ALA A 90 24.96 -11.96 10.08
C ALA A 90 25.43 -13.07 9.12
N GLU A 91 24.63 -14.13 8.93
CA GLU A 91 24.98 -15.27 8.06
C GLU A 91 25.06 -14.91 6.57
N ASN A 92 24.43 -13.81 6.15
CA ASN A 92 24.41 -13.36 4.76
C ASN A 92 25.25 -12.10 4.51
N ASP A 93 26.08 -11.68 5.49
CA ASP A 93 26.92 -10.47 5.41
C ASP A 93 26.17 -9.22 4.91
N ILE A 94 24.96 -8.99 5.44
CA ILE A 94 24.11 -7.89 5.00
C ILE A 94 24.77 -6.56 5.36
N GLN A 95 24.87 -5.67 4.36
CA GLN A 95 25.45 -4.32 4.51
C GLN A 95 24.36 -3.27 4.79
N VAL A 96 23.18 -3.48 4.21
CA VAL A 96 22.06 -2.54 4.29
C VAL A 96 20.77 -3.31 4.56
N LEU A 97 20.04 -2.86 5.59
CA LEU A 97 18.68 -3.28 5.86
C LEU A 97 17.72 -2.19 5.40
N HIS A 98 16.79 -2.54 4.52
CA HIS A 98 15.68 -1.69 4.13
C HIS A 98 14.36 -2.32 4.58
N VAL A 99 13.72 -1.70 5.58
CA VAL A 99 12.43 -2.18 6.10
C VAL A 99 11.28 -1.54 5.34
N HIS A 100 10.42 -2.37 4.78
CA HIS A 100 9.19 -2.00 4.10
C HIS A 100 7.95 -2.22 4.98
N HIS A 101 8.01 -3.14 5.94
CA HIS A 101 6.95 -3.32 6.93
C HIS A 101 7.40 -4.16 8.14
N TRP A 102 6.74 -4.02 9.30
CA TRP A 102 7.07 -4.74 10.54
C TRP A 102 6.00 -5.74 11.02
N SER A 103 4.71 -5.56 10.67
CA SER A 103 3.57 -6.26 11.29
C SER A 103 3.67 -7.79 11.41
N HIS A 104 4.27 -8.50 10.45
CA HIS A 104 4.37 -9.96 10.49
C HIS A 104 5.68 -10.46 11.10
N LEU A 105 6.66 -9.57 11.22
CA LEU A 105 7.96 -9.81 11.81
C LEU A 105 7.96 -9.18 13.20
N SER A 106 9.02 -8.45 13.54
CA SER A 106 9.16 -7.76 14.82
C SER A 106 9.41 -6.27 14.61
N ASP A 107 8.99 -5.45 15.55
CA ASP A 107 9.65 -4.16 15.83
C ASP A 107 11.08 -4.40 16.36
N GLY A 108 11.90 -3.36 16.47
CA GLY A 108 13.31 -3.48 16.86
C GLY A 108 14.28 -3.78 15.72
N GLN A 109 13.79 -3.96 14.48
CA GLN A 109 14.62 -4.32 13.34
C GLN A 109 15.68 -3.26 13.02
N LEU A 110 15.27 -2.00 12.86
CA LEU A 110 16.18 -0.91 12.56
C LEU A 110 17.11 -0.61 13.74
N ARG A 111 16.62 -0.74 14.98
CA ARG A 111 17.46 -0.58 16.19
C ARG A 111 18.57 -1.63 16.24
N ALA A 112 18.23 -2.91 16.07
CA ALA A 112 19.17 -4.01 16.08
C ALA A 112 20.17 -3.91 14.92
N ALA A 113 19.68 -3.66 13.70
CA ALA A 113 20.54 -3.48 12.53
C ALA A 113 21.49 -2.28 12.71
N ARG A 114 21.02 -1.18 13.30
CA ARG A 114 21.86 -0.02 13.61
C ARG A 114 22.97 -0.35 14.61
N ALA A 115 22.64 -1.11 15.64
CA ALA A 115 23.61 -1.58 16.64
C ALA A 115 24.64 -2.56 16.03
N ALA A 116 24.23 -3.35 15.04
CA ALA A 116 25.09 -4.26 14.29
C ALA A 116 25.92 -3.56 13.17
N GLY A 117 25.82 -2.23 13.03
CA GLY A 117 26.61 -1.48 12.05
C GLY A 117 26.08 -1.53 10.62
N LEU A 118 24.81 -1.87 10.41
CA LEU A 118 24.19 -1.87 9.07
C LEU A 118 23.71 -0.48 8.67
N GLY A 119 23.70 -0.23 7.36
CA GLY A 119 22.96 0.89 6.78
C GLY A 119 21.46 0.65 6.90
N CYS A 120 20.77 1.39 7.77
CA CYS A 120 19.32 1.25 7.99
C CYS A 120 18.48 2.25 7.18
N LEU A 121 17.47 1.77 6.45
CA LEU A 121 16.46 2.57 5.74
C LEU A 121 15.07 2.03 6.02
N ALA A 122 14.04 2.88 5.90
CA ALA A 122 12.66 2.40 5.83
C ALA A 122 11.80 3.18 4.84
N THR A 123 10.89 2.47 4.18
CA THR A 123 9.82 3.05 3.36
C THR A 123 8.48 2.85 4.05
N LEU A 124 7.77 3.95 4.28
CA LEU A 124 6.47 3.97 4.96
C LEU A 124 5.37 3.76 3.91
N HIS A 125 5.07 2.51 3.58
CA HIS A 125 4.10 2.16 2.53
C HIS A 125 2.65 2.45 2.90
N ASP A 126 2.34 2.44 4.20
CA ASP A 126 0.99 2.60 4.72
C ASP A 126 1.02 3.38 6.05
N MET A 127 -0.15 3.50 6.68
CA MET A 127 -0.27 4.24 7.93
C MET A 127 0.02 3.39 9.16
N TRP A 128 0.56 2.16 9.05
CA TRP A 128 0.85 1.30 10.21
C TRP A 128 1.66 2.06 11.25
N THR A 129 2.72 2.78 10.88
CA THR A 129 3.55 3.52 11.84
C THR A 129 2.77 4.58 12.62
N SER A 130 1.64 5.07 12.10
CA SER A 130 0.82 6.11 12.74
C SER A 130 -0.56 5.65 13.23
N CYS A 131 -1.02 4.47 12.80
CA CYS A 131 -2.37 3.97 13.03
C CYS A 131 -2.34 2.48 13.36
N ALA A 132 -2.79 2.12 14.57
CA ALA A 132 -2.90 0.72 14.99
C ALA A 132 -3.90 -0.09 14.14
N ARG A 133 -4.82 0.58 13.43
CA ARG A 133 -5.81 -0.01 12.53
C ARG A 133 -5.49 0.21 11.04
N PHE A 134 -4.26 0.60 10.70
CA PHE A 134 -3.70 0.72 9.34
C PHE A 134 -4.33 1.77 8.39
N PHE A 135 -5.62 2.07 8.45
CA PHE A 135 -6.32 2.78 7.37
C PHE A 135 -6.61 4.25 7.63
N ARG A 136 -6.42 4.73 8.87
CA ARG A 136 -6.87 6.06 9.34
C ARG A 136 -8.32 6.37 8.91
N LEU A 137 -9.16 5.34 8.94
CA LEU A 137 -10.58 5.38 8.66
C LEU A 137 -11.33 5.05 9.96
N PRO A 138 -11.60 6.05 10.81
CA PRO A 138 -12.28 5.83 12.07
C PRO A 138 -13.76 5.51 11.81
N PRO A 139 -14.42 4.71 12.67
CA PRO A 139 -15.85 4.46 12.56
C PRO A 139 -16.64 5.75 12.80
N ALA A 140 -17.91 5.74 12.38
CA ALA A 140 -18.79 6.89 12.54
C ALA A 140 -18.82 7.39 13.99
N GLY A 141 -18.70 8.71 14.16
CA GLY A 141 -18.64 9.36 15.48
C GLY A 141 -17.23 9.45 16.10
N ILE A 142 -16.22 8.83 15.49
CA ILE A 142 -14.82 8.98 15.90
C ILE A 142 -14.07 9.77 14.83
N THR A 143 -13.26 10.74 15.24
CA THR A 143 -12.39 11.51 14.34
C THR A 143 -10.94 11.10 14.56
N CYS A 144 -10.20 10.85 13.48
CA CYS A 144 -8.77 10.63 13.60
C CYS A 144 -8.11 11.88 14.19
N PRO A 145 -7.19 11.73 15.17
CA PRO A 145 -6.56 12.89 15.77
C PRO A 145 -5.76 13.65 14.72
N ALA A 146 -5.92 14.98 14.71
CA ALA A 146 -5.16 15.89 13.86
C ALA A 146 -3.73 16.11 14.38
N ALA A 147 -3.52 15.80 15.66
CA ALA A 147 -2.25 15.94 16.34
C ALA A 147 -2.05 14.76 17.30
N ALA A 148 -1.67 15.09 18.51
CA ALA A 148 -0.89 14.21 19.35
C ALA A 148 -1.74 13.45 20.39
N GLU A 149 -3.06 13.63 20.32
CA GLU A 149 -4.08 13.00 21.15
C GLU A 149 -4.26 11.54 20.76
N ARG A 150 -4.43 10.67 21.75
CA ARG A 150 -4.64 9.23 21.54
C ARG A 150 -5.98 8.73 22.06
N GLU A 151 -6.72 9.54 22.78
CA GLU A 151 -8.05 9.24 23.29
C GLU A 151 -9.00 8.79 22.17
N PRO A 152 -9.07 9.47 20.98
CA PRO A 152 -9.90 8.97 19.89
C PRO A 152 -9.39 7.64 19.33
N CYS A 153 -8.08 7.39 19.38
CA CYS A 153 -7.49 6.13 18.95
C CYS A 153 -7.75 4.98 19.93
N VAL A 154 -7.87 5.26 21.24
CA VAL A 154 -8.25 4.26 22.25
C VAL A 154 -9.64 3.73 21.91
N ALA A 155 -10.63 4.63 21.80
CA ALA A 155 -11.99 4.24 21.41
C ALA A 155 -12.02 3.52 20.06
N CYS A 156 -11.25 4.00 19.07
CA CYS A 156 -11.18 3.42 17.74
C CYS A 156 -10.58 2.00 17.74
N ALA A 157 -9.46 1.80 18.41
CA ALA A 157 -8.76 0.52 18.50
C ALA A 157 -9.56 -0.48 19.35
N ASN A 158 -10.23 -0.02 20.41
CA ASN A 158 -10.94 -0.90 21.33
C ASN A 158 -12.15 -1.61 20.68
N ILE A 159 -12.63 -1.12 19.53
CA ILE A 159 -13.65 -1.80 18.72
C ILE A 159 -13.18 -3.19 18.28
N GLU A 160 -11.89 -3.35 18.00
CA GLU A 160 -11.28 -4.61 17.58
C GLU A 160 -10.78 -5.42 18.79
N TYR A 161 -10.11 -4.78 19.74
CA TYR A 161 -9.49 -5.48 20.88
C TYR A 161 -10.48 -5.91 21.96
N ARG A 162 -11.57 -5.16 22.17
CA ARG A 162 -12.61 -5.45 23.19
C ARG A 162 -12.05 -5.60 24.60
N GLU A 163 -11.15 -4.70 24.96
CA GLU A 163 -10.44 -4.63 26.23
C GLU A 163 -10.87 -3.39 27.05
N THR A 164 -10.24 -3.15 28.20
CA THR A 164 -10.43 -1.88 28.93
C THR A 164 -9.71 -0.72 28.22
N ASP A 165 -10.28 0.48 28.27
CA ASP A 165 -9.66 1.68 27.67
C ASP A 165 -8.26 1.95 28.23
N ALA A 166 -8.04 1.68 29.52
CA ALA A 166 -6.74 1.82 30.17
C ALA A 166 -5.69 0.86 29.56
N TRP A 167 -6.07 -0.40 29.33
CA TRP A 167 -5.19 -1.38 28.69
C TRP A 167 -4.86 -0.97 27.26
N VAL A 168 -5.85 -0.55 26.46
CA VAL A 168 -5.63 -0.13 25.07
C VAL A 168 -4.74 1.12 25.02
N ALA A 169 -4.96 2.09 25.91
CA ALA A 169 -4.14 3.28 26.02
C ALA A 169 -2.68 2.96 26.34
N GLU A 170 -2.43 2.06 27.31
CA GLU A 170 -1.08 1.61 27.67
C GLU A 170 -0.39 0.95 26.47
N ARG A 171 -1.08 0.03 25.78
CA ARG A 171 -0.52 -0.70 24.64
C ARG A 171 -0.27 0.21 23.44
N LEU A 172 -1.14 1.17 23.18
CA LEU A 172 -0.89 2.20 22.17
C LEU A 172 0.34 3.05 22.52
N ALA A 173 0.54 3.40 23.79
CA ALA A 173 1.71 4.15 24.23
C ALA A 173 3.03 3.36 24.09
N GLN A 174 3.01 2.06 24.42
CA GLN A 174 4.15 1.15 24.22
C GLN A 174 4.48 1.02 22.73
N ARG A 175 3.47 0.80 21.90
CA ARG A 175 3.61 0.75 20.44
C ARG A 175 4.20 2.04 19.87
N ASP A 176 3.71 3.19 20.31
CA ASP A 176 4.20 4.50 19.87
C ASP A 176 5.68 4.69 20.25
N HIS A 177 6.10 4.21 21.42
CA HIS A 177 7.51 4.22 21.85
C HIS A 177 8.39 3.31 20.98
N ALA A 178 7.94 2.09 20.71
CA ALA A 178 8.66 1.11 19.90
C ALA A 178 8.90 1.65 18.48
N ILE A 179 7.85 2.16 17.83
CA ILE A 179 7.94 2.72 16.47
C ILE A 179 8.80 3.98 16.45
N ALA A 180 8.74 4.82 17.49
CA ALA A 180 9.64 5.95 17.61
C ALA A 180 11.12 5.54 17.59
N GLY A 181 11.45 4.45 18.29
CA GLY A 181 12.78 3.87 18.31
C GLY A 181 13.23 3.40 16.93
N GLU A 182 12.34 2.74 16.17
CA GLU A 182 12.62 2.32 14.79
C GLU A 182 12.93 3.50 13.87
N LEU A 183 12.02 4.48 13.82
CA LEU A 183 12.17 5.64 12.95
C LEU A 183 13.40 6.47 13.31
N ALA A 184 13.77 6.55 14.59
CA ALA A 184 14.98 7.23 15.04
C ALA A 184 16.27 6.50 14.63
N ALA A 185 16.23 5.17 14.49
CA ALA A 185 17.38 4.35 14.09
C ALA A 185 17.64 4.39 12.56
N ALA A 186 16.64 4.70 11.74
CA ALA A 186 16.80 4.87 10.30
C ALA A 186 17.82 5.97 9.94
N HIS A 187 18.68 5.71 8.94
CA HIS A 187 19.50 6.75 8.31
C HIS A 187 18.68 7.59 7.31
N PHE A 188 17.72 6.94 6.66
CA PHE A 188 16.86 7.53 5.64
C PHE A 188 15.46 6.95 5.76
N LEU A 189 14.46 7.82 5.58
CA LEU A 189 13.04 7.48 5.62
C LEU A 189 12.40 7.93 4.33
N PHE A 190 11.55 7.08 3.76
CA PHE A 190 10.83 7.34 2.53
C PHE A 190 9.33 7.23 2.75
N ALA A 191 8.57 7.96 1.95
CA ALA A 191 7.15 7.73 1.76
C ALA A 191 6.81 7.81 0.26
N PRO A 192 5.78 7.08 -0.19
CA PRO A 192 5.43 7.04 -1.61
C PRO A 192 4.79 8.31 -2.17
N SER A 193 4.30 9.19 -1.31
CA SER A 193 3.62 10.44 -1.68
C SER A 193 3.84 11.52 -0.63
N SER A 194 3.56 12.76 -1.01
CA SER A 194 3.64 13.91 -0.11
C SER A 194 2.61 13.80 1.01
N ASP A 195 1.40 13.34 0.67
CA ASP A 195 0.33 13.10 1.62
C ASP A 195 0.69 12.02 2.65
N CYS A 196 1.31 10.93 2.21
CA CYS A 196 1.80 9.87 3.10
C CYS A 196 2.95 10.36 4.00
N ALA A 197 3.94 11.07 3.45
CA ALA A 197 5.02 11.68 4.23
C ALA A 197 4.45 12.57 5.34
N ARG A 198 3.55 13.48 4.98
CA ARG A 198 2.86 14.38 5.89
C ARG A 198 2.04 13.60 6.95
N ALA A 199 1.35 12.54 6.54
CA ALA A 199 0.57 11.67 7.44
C ALA A 199 1.41 11.03 8.54
N CYS A 200 2.58 10.53 8.15
CA CYS A 200 3.54 9.86 9.02
C CYS A 200 4.29 10.86 9.91
N GLN A 201 4.57 12.07 9.42
CA GLN A 201 5.20 13.15 10.20
C GLN A 201 4.29 13.73 11.28
N HIS A 202 2.98 13.85 11.02
CA HIS A 202 2.03 14.40 12.00
C HIS A 202 1.71 13.45 13.16
N HIS A 203 2.46 12.36 13.33
CA HIS A 203 2.23 11.36 14.37
C HIS A 203 3.34 11.36 15.45
N ARG A 204 2.94 11.21 16.73
CA ARG A 204 3.83 11.22 17.92
C ARG A 204 4.94 10.15 17.96
N SER A 205 4.97 9.16 17.06
CA SER A 205 6.16 8.30 16.92
C SER A 205 7.42 9.13 16.63
N TRP A 206 7.27 10.35 16.16
CA TRP A 206 8.33 11.35 16.14
C TRP A 206 8.44 12.05 17.50
N ARG A 207 9.18 11.45 18.43
CA ARG A 207 9.65 12.17 19.63
C ARG A 207 10.87 13.02 19.25
N GLY A 208 10.65 14.25 18.77
CA GLY A 208 11.74 15.19 18.44
C GLY A 208 11.47 16.07 17.23
N GLU A 209 12.54 16.67 16.69
CA GLU A 209 12.49 17.45 15.45
C GLU A 209 11.92 16.60 14.30
N PRO A 210 11.11 17.20 13.40
CA PRO A 210 10.74 16.54 12.15
C PRO A 210 12.01 16.04 11.46
N ARG A 211 12.07 14.78 11.05
CA ARG A 211 13.06 14.42 10.03
C ARG A 211 12.43 14.47 8.66
N ASP A 212 13.30 14.74 7.71
CA ASP A 212 13.01 14.66 6.31
C ASP A 212 12.61 13.22 5.96
N ILE A 213 11.34 13.06 5.60
CA ILE A 213 10.86 11.88 4.90
C ILE A 213 10.92 12.22 3.43
N GLU A 214 11.77 11.53 2.68
CA GLU A 214 11.89 11.74 1.25
C GLU A 214 10.68 11.14 0.52
N VAL A 215 10.04 11.92 -0.34
CA VAL A 215 8.97 11.42 -1.20
C VAL A 215 9.58 10.71 -2.40
N LEU A 216 9.38 9.39 -2.47
CA LEU A 216 9.85 8.57 -3.58
C LEU A 216 8.71 7.69 -4.12
N PRO A 217 8.11 8.06 -5.26
CA PRO A 217 7.08 7.26 -5.91
C PRO A 217 7.53 5.82 -6.17
N HIS A 218 6.61 4.86 -6.02
CA HIS A 218 6.92 3.44 -6.25
C HIS A 218 7.23 3.12 -7.71
N GLY A 219 6.61 3.85 -8.63
CA GLY A 219 6.65 3.53 -10.05
C GLY A 219 5.61 2.52 -10.48
N LEU A 220 5.39 2.45 -11.78
CA LEU A 220 4.52 1.47 -12.41
C LEU A 220 5.14 0.07 -12.29
N LEU A 221 4.51 -0.80 -11.50
CA LEU A 221 5.03 -2.13 -11.17
C LEU A 221 4.89 -3.13 -12.32
N ASP A 222 3.88 -2.92 -13.18
CA ASP A 222 3.66 -3.67 -14.40
C ASP A 222 3.69 -2.71 -15.58
N ALA A 223 4.82 -2.68 -16.28
CA ALA A 223 5.04 -1.83 -17.45
C ALA A 223 4.66 -2.51 -18.76
N THR A 224 3.86 -3.59 -18.73
CA THR A 224 3.40 -4.27 -19.94
C THR A 224 2.78 -3.25 -20.90
N PRO A 225 3.31 -3.10 -22.14
CA PRO A 225 2.85 -2.07 -23.04
C PRO A 225 1.34 -2.16 -23.25
N PRO A 226 0.61 -1.03 -23.21
CA PRO A 226 -0.79 -1.05 -23.57
C PRO A 226 -0.93 -1.56 -25.02
N GLY A 227 -1.85 -2.50 -25.23
CA GLY A 227 -2.27 -2.83 -26.59
C GLY A 227 -2.91 -1.62 -27.28
N ASP A 228 -2.86 -1.56 -28.61
CA ASP A 228 -3.58 -0.53 -29.37
C ASP A 228 -5.08 -0.64 -29.08
N ARG A 229 -5.68 0.44 -28.56
CA ARG A 229 -7.05 0.41 -28.09
C ARG A 229 -7.86 1.63 -28.49
N GLY A 230 -8.84 1.38 -29.35
CA GLY A 230 -10.02 2.22 -29.50
C GLY A 230 -10.93 2.14 -28.28
N LEU A 231 -12.04 2.87 -28.34
CA LEU A 231 -13.09 2.79 -27.32
C LEU A 231 -13.78 1.42 -27.37
N LEU A 232 -14.19 0.87 -26.23
CA LEU A 232 -14.88 -0.42 -26.19
C LEU A 232 -16.28 -0.42 -26.79
N GLY A 233 -16.85 0.76 -27.03
CA GLY A 233 -18.20 0.96 -27.53
C GLY A 233 -19.13 1.58 -26.49
N LEU A 234 -20.43 1.63 -26.80
CA LEU A 234 -21.48 1.98 -25.84
C LEU A 234 -22.31 0.72 -25.54
N PRO A 235 -22.79 0.54 -24.30
CA PRO A 235 -22.57 1.39 -23.12
C PRO A 235 -21.11 1.40 -22.66
N LEU A 236 -20.68 2.49 -22.00
CA LEU A 236 -19.33 2.56 -21.42
C LEU A 236 -19.18 1.54 -20.28
N ARG A 237 -18.00 0.92 -20.19
CA ARG A 237 -17.60 0.06 -19.06
C ARG A 237 -16.88 0.90 -18.02
N ILE A 238 -17.53 1.12 -16.88
CA ILE A 238 -17.01 1.86 -15.74
C ILE A 238 -16.69 0.85 -14.63
N GLY A 239 -15.58 1.02 -13.92
CA GLY A 239 -15.23 0.00 -12.94
C GLY A 239 -14.07 0.31 -12.02
N SER A 240 -13.83 -0.60 -11.10
CA SER A 240 -12.69 -0.57 -10.18
C SER A 240 -11.97 -1.90 -10.20
N PHE A 241 -10.69 -1.87 -9.86
CA PHE A 241 -9.88 -3.08 -9.76
C PHE A 241 -8.87 -3.02 -8.62
N GLY A 242 -8.43 -4.19 -8.16
CA GLY A 242 -7.54 -4.35 -7.00
C GLY A 242 -8.24 -5.07 -5.85
N ASN A 243 -7.84 -4.78 -4.61
CA ASN A 243 -8.50 -5.37 -3.45
C ASN A 243 -9.84 -4.68 -3.21
N LEU A 244 -10.96 -5.39 -3.45
CA LEU A 244 -12.30 -4.84 -3.36
C LEU A 244 -12.81 -4.93 -1.92
N HIS A 245 -12.58 -3.86 -1.16
CA HIS A 245 -13.07 -3.73 0.21
C HIS A 245 -13.91 -2.48 0.38
N ARG A 246 -14.69 -2.41 1.47
CA ARG A 246 -15.57 -1.29 1.78
C ARG A 246 -14.82 0.03 1.91
N GLU A 247 -13.63 -0.01 2.50
CA GLU A 247 -12.75 1.15 2.64
C GLU A 247 -12.22 1.67 1.30
N LYS A 248 -12.34 0.89 0.20
CA LYS A 248 -12.07 1.34 -1.17
C LYS A 248 -13.30 1.95 -1.86
N GLY A 249 -14.44 2.00 -1.17
CA GLY A 249 -15.65 2.68 -1.65
C GLY A 249 -16.42 1.94 -2.74
N VAL A 250 -16.26 0.61 -2.86
CA VAL A 250 -16.97 -0.17 -3.89
C VAL A 250 -18.49 -0.11 -3.76
N ASP A 251 -19.01 -0.05 -2.53
CA ASP A 251 -20.44 0.17 -2.25
C ASP A 251 -20.89 1.55 -2.77
N LEU A 252 -20.11 2.59 -2.46
CA LEU A 252 -20.35 3.97 -2.90
C LEU A 252 -20.34 4.10 -4.43
N LEU A 253 -19.46 3.37 -5.12
CA LEU A 253 -19.42 3.32 -6.57
C LEU A 253 -20.72 2.76 -7.14
N LEU A 254 -21.18 1.61 -6.62
CA LEU A 254 -22.41 0.98 -7.06
C LEU A 254 -23.61 1.92 -6.86
N GLU A 255 -23.69 2.56 -5.70
CA GLU A 255 -24.71 3.55 -5.39
C GLU A 255 -24.70 4.76 -6.35
N ALA A 256 -23.52 5.24 -6.72
CA ALA A 256 -23.36 6.35 -7.65
C ALA A 256 -23.69 5.97 -9.11
N MET A 257 -23.66 4.68 -9.46
CA MET A 257 -24.00 4.18 -10.79
C MET A 257 -25.51 4.09 -11.06
N ALA A 258 -26.36 4.22 -10.03
CA ALA A 258 -27.81 4.19 -10.20
C ALA A 258 -28.27 5.25 -11.22
N GLY A 259 -28.97 4.83 -12.29
CA GLY A 259 -29.44 5.71 -13.36
C GLY A 259 -28.37 6.15 -14.38
N VAL A 260 -27.11 5.76 -14.22
CA VAL A 260 -26.03 6.05 -15.19
C VAL A 260 -26.11 5.06 -16.36
N ARG A 261 -26.06 5.55 -17.61
CA ARG A 261 -26.18 4.73 -18.83
C ARG A 261 -24.88 3.98 -19.20
N ALA A 262 -24.37 3.20 -18.25
CA ALA A 262 -23.11 2.46 -18.34
C ALA A 262 -23.25 1.03 -17.77
N GLU A 263 -22.15 0.28 -17.80
CA GLU A 263 -22.00 -1.02 -17.13
C GLU A 263 -20.98 -0.88 -16.01
N LEU A 264 -21.22 -1.53 -14.86
CA LEU A 264 -20.30 -1.54 -13.73
C LEU A 264 -19.52 -2.85 -13.71
N HIS A 265 -18.19 -2.77 -13.80
CA HIS A 265 -17.28 -3.92 -13.79
C HIS A 265 -16.34 -3.84 -12.60
N LEU A 266 -16.30 -4.87 -11.75
CA LEU A 266 -15.39 -4.93 -10.61
C LEU A 266 -14.43 -6.13 -10.76
N PHE A 267 -13.13 -5.87 -10.67
CA PHE A 267 -12.07 -6.88 -10.80
C PHE A 267 -11.26 -7.00 -9.52
N GLY A 268 -10.93 -8.22 -9.11
CA GLY A 268 -10.20 -8.52 -7.90
C GLY A 268 -11.05 -9.25 -6.86
N SER A 269 -10.41 -9.60 -5.75
CA SER A 269 -11.05 -10.34 -4.66
C SER A 269 -11.88 -9.42 -3.78
N ALA A 270 -13.08 -9.87 -3.41
CA ALA A 270 -13.92 -9.26 -2.38
C ALA A 270 -14.31 -10.33 -1.33
N PRO A 271 -14.57 -9.94 -0.07
CA PRO A 271 -15.21 -10.83 0.89
C PRO A 271 -16.56 -11.32 0.35
N ARG A 272 -16.89 -12.60 0.58
CA ARG A 272 -18.11 -13.25 0.08
C ARG A 272 -19.37 -12.48 0.46
N GLU A 273 -19.42 -11.95 1.67
CA GLU A 273 -20.54 -11.17 2.19
C GLU A 273 -20.73 -9.89 1.37
N LEU A 274 -19.64 -9.20 1.04
CA LEU A 274 -19.65 -7.99 0.23
C LEU A 274 -20.11 -8.28 -1.21
N GLU A 275 -19.63 -9.37 -1.83
CA GLU A 275 -20.09 -9.77 -3.18
C GLU A 275 -21.61 -9.98 -3.24
N LEU A 276 -22.16 -10.68 -2.24
CA LEU A 276 -23.60 -10.94 -2.15
C LEU A 276 -24.41 -9.67 -1.92
N GLU A 277 -23.89 -8.73 -1.13
CA GLU A 277 -24.53 -7.43 -0.92
C GLU A 277 -24.52 -6.57 -2.18
N LEU A 278 -23.37 -6.47 -2.87
CA LEU A 278 -23.25 -5.75 -4.14
C LEU A 278 -24.23 -6.31 -5.18
N GLY A 279 -24.33 -7.64 -5.30
CA GLY A 279 -25.27 -8.30 -6.21
C GLY A 279 -26.74 -7.95 -5.90
N ARG A 280 -27.14 -7.98 -4.62
CA ARG A 280 -28.51 -7.59 -4.21
C ARG A 280 -28.79 -6.12 -4.50
N HIS A 281 -27.84 -5.24 -4.17
CA HIS A 281 -27.99 -3.80 -4.40
C HIS A 281 -28.08 -3.49 -5.90
N ALA A 282 -27.24 -4.11 -6.73
CA ALA A 282 -27.29 -3.95 -8.19
C ALA A 282 -28.67 -4.33 -8.75
N ALA A 283 -29.23 -5.47 -8.30
CA ALA A 283 -30.56 -5.92 -8.72
C ALA A 283 -31.67 -4.95 -8.30
N GLN A 284 -31.58 -4.36 -7.10
CA GLN A 284 -32.58 -3.40 -6.59
C GLN A 284 -32.50 -2.03 -7.28
N SER A 285 -31.29 -1.60 -7.63
CA SER A 285 -31.02 -0.28 -8.22
C SER A 285 -31.05 -0.29 -9.77
N GLY A 286 -31.14 -1.46 -10.39
CA GLY A 286 -31.11 -1.63 -11.84
C GLY A 286 -29.71 -1.43 -12.46
N VAL A 287 -28.65 -1.45 -11.64
CA VAL A 287 -27.27 -1.33 -12.12
C VAL A 287 -26.83 -2.65 -12.77
N ARG A 288 -26.30 -2.57 -13.99
CA ARG A 288 -25.70 -3.72 -14.69
C ARG A 288 -24.30 -3.99 -14.14
N LEU A 289 -24.24 -4.79 -13.07
CA LEU A 289 -23.01 -5.18 -12.39
C LEU A 289 -22.43 -6.49 -12.94
N THR A 290 -21.13 -6.51 -13.20
CA THR A 290 -20.33 -7.72 -13.44
C THR A 290 -19.18 -7.81 -12.42
N LEU A 291 -19.12 -8.91 -11.67
CA LEU A 291 -18.02 -9.26 -10.78
C LEU A 291 -17.10 -10.26 -11.50
N HIS A 292 -15.85 -9.88 -11.75
CA HIS A 292 -14.89 -10.72 -12.48
C HIS A 292 -14.06 -11.64 -11.56
N GLY A 293 -14.00 -11.33 -10.26
CA GLY A 293 -13.16 -12.05 -9.31
C GLY A 293 -11.67 -11.71 -9.47
N PRO A 294 -10.77 -12.45 -8.78
CA PRO A 294 -9.33 -12.22 -8.84
C PRO A 294 -8.78 -12.43 -10.25
N TYR A 295 -7.70 -11.71 -10.58
CA TYR A 295 -6.97 -11.80 -11.83
C TYR A 295 -5.51 -12.20 -11.57
N ALA A 296 -4.91 -12.92 -12.52
CA ALA A 296 -3.57 -13.47 -12.44
C ALA A 296 -2.64 -12.86 -13.50
N GLU A 297 -1.35 -13.18 -13.38
CA GLU A 297 -0.36 -12.85 -14.39
C GLU A 297 -0.68 -13.59 -15.70
N GLY A 298 -0.79 -12.85 -16.81
CA GLY A 298 -1.20 -13.36 -18.11
C GLY A 298 -2.66 -13.09 -18.48
N ASP A 299 -3.52 -12.75 -17.52
CA ASP A 299 -4.87 -12.26 -17.82
C ASP A 299 -4.81 -10.84 -18.44
N PRO A 300 -5.78 -10.47 -19.30
CA PRO A 300 -5.88 -9.09 -19.75
C PRO A 300 -6.05 -8.15 -18.55
N HIS A 301 -5.14 -7.18 -18.41
CA HIS A 301 -5.16 -6.26 -17.27
C HIS A 301 -6.55 -5.58 -17.14
N PRO A 302 -7.15 -5.51 -15.93
CA PRO A 302 -8.48 -4.93 -15.73
C PRO A 302 -8.68 -3.53 -16.33
N ALA A 303 -7.66 -2.66 -16.21
CA ALA A 303 -7.69 -1.34 -16.82
C ALA A 303 -7.93 -1.38 -18.34
N ALA A 304 -7.35 -2.36 -19.04
CA ALA A 304 -7.53 -2.58 -20.47
C ALA A 304 -8.89 -3.24 -20.80
N GLN A 305 -9.79 -3.36 -19.83
CA GLN A 305 -11.17 -3.84 -19.99
C GLN A 305 -12.21 -2.78 -19.61
N LEU A 306 -11.78 -1.60 -19.16
CA LEU A 306 -12.62 -0.47 -18.75
C LEU A 306 -12.46 0.71 -19.71
N ASP A 307 -13.51 1.52 -19.88
CA ASP A 307 -13.43 2.83 -20.54
C ASP A 307 -13.14 3.96 -19.55
N LEU A 308 -13.52 3.77 -18.28
CA LEU A 308 -13.27 4.68 -17.16
C LEU A 308 -13.04 3.85 -15.89
N ALA A 309 -11.91 4.08 -15.21
CA ALA A 309 -11.67 3.47 -13.91
C ALA A 309 -12.07 4.44 -12.78
N VAL A 310 -12.60 3.91 -11.69
CA VAL A 310 -13.12 4.71 -10.58
C VAL A 310 -12.59 4.15 -9.27
N PHE A 311 -11.93 5.00 -8.49
CA PHE A 311 -11.32 4.66 -7.20
C PHE A 311 -11.85 5.61 -6.13
N PRO A 312 -13.08 5.38 -5.61
CA PRO A 312 -13.75 6.27 -4.67
C PRO A 312 -13.37 5.93 -3.23
N SER A 313 -12.08 5.73 -2.97
CA SER A 313 -11.56 5.26 -1.68
C SER A 313 -12.04 6.13 -0.52
N LEU A 314 -12.45 5.47 0.57
CA LEU A 314 -12.84 6.10 1.84
C LEU A 314 -11.66 6.11 2.82
N CYS A 315 -10.83 5.06 2.79
CA CYS A 315 -9.55 5.08 3.50
C CYS A 315 -8.56 6.02 2.83
N ARG A 316 -7.61 6.48 3.62
CA ARG A 316 -6.53 7.35 3.14
C ARG A 316 -5.51 6.52 2.36
N GLU A 317 -5.55 6.62 1.03
CA GLU A 317 -4.57 5.95 0.17
C GLU A 317 -3.19 6.59 0.32
N THR A 318 -2.13 5.78 0.30
CA THR A 318 -0.75 6.26 0.44
C THR A 318 -0.04 6.46 -0.89
N TYR A 319 -0.48 5.80 -1.95
CA TYR A 319 0.06 5.97 -3.30
C TYR A 319 -1.02 5.90 -4.38
N GLY A 320 -1.72 4.76 -4.48
CA GLY A 320 -2.69 4.50 -5.54
C GLY A 320 -2.08 3.85 -6.79
N LEU A 321 -1.44 2.68 -6.62
CA LEU A 321 -0.87 1.89 -7.73
C LEU A 321 -1.86 1.68 -8.89
N VAL A 322 -3.12 1.40 -8.54
CA VAL A 322 -4.22 1.18 -9.51
C VAL A 322 -4.52 2.39 -10.38
N VAL A 323 -4.21 3.61 -9.92
CA VAL A 323 -4.33 4.82 -10.73
C VAL A 323 -3.27 4.84 -11.81
N ASP A 324 -2.01 4.60 -11.45
CA ASP A 324 -0.91 4.54 -12.41
C ASP A 324 -1.12 3.41 -13.42
N GLU A 325 -1.58 2.25 -12.97
CA GLU A 325 -1.96 1.12 -13.82
C GLU A 325 -3.08 1.50 -14.81
N ALA A 326 -4.12 2.22 -14.36
CA ALA A 326 -5.21 2.67 -15.23
C ALA A 326 -4.72 3.65 -16.30
N LEU A 327 -3.96 4.67 -15.88
CA LEU A 327 -3.41 5.69 -16.77
C LEU A 327 -2.44 5.08 -17.80
N HIS A 328 -1.58 4.15 -17.38
CA HIS A 328 -0.67 3.42 -18.26
C HIS A 328 -1.42 2.66 -19.37
N HIS A 329 -2.58 2.10 -19.04
CA HIS A 329 -3.45 1.42 -20.00
C HIS A 329 -4.34 2.36 -20.84
N GLY A 330 -4.14 3.67 -20.74
CA GLY A 330 -4.92 4.67 -21.50
C GLY A 330 -6.37 4.80 -21.02
N THR A 331 -6.64 4.36 -19.79
CA THR A 331 -7.96 4.41 -19.15
C THR A 331 -8.00 5.59 -18.18
N PRO A 332 -8.79 6.64 -18.46
CA PRO A 332 -8.91 7.77 -17.54
C PRO A 332 -9.56 7.34 -16.22
N VAL A 333 -9.38 8.15 -15.18
CA VAL A 333 -9.81 7.81 -13.83
C VAL A 333 -10.74 8.85 -13.20
N VAL A 334 -11.62 8.42 -12.31
CA VAL A 334 -12.26 9.28 -11.29
C VAL A 334 -11.78 8.80 -9.93
N VAL A 335 -11.20 9.68 -9.13
CA VAL A 335 -10.66 9.35 -7.81
C VAL A 335 -11.31 10.20 -6.72
N SER A 336 -11.41 9.67 -5.51
CA SER A 336 -11.74 10.51 -4.36
C SER A 336 -10.56 11.40 -3.95
N ASP A 337 -10.84 12.50 -3.26
CA ASP A 337 -9.83 13.32 -2.57
C ASP A 337 -9.27 12.66 -1.30
N SER A 338 -9.08 11.34 -1.34
CA SER A 338 -8.62 10.55 -0.21
C SER A 338 -7.13 10.23 -0.30
N GLY A 339 -6.33 10.93 0.50
CA GLY A 339 -4.89 10.69 0.62
C GLY A 339 -4.12 11.09 -0.64
N ALA A 340 -3.32 10.16 -1.16
CA ALA A 340 -2.41 10.38 -2.29
C ALA A 340 -3.08 10.37 -3.67
N LEU A 341 -4.36 9.97 -3.78
CA LEU A 341 -5.02 9.85 -5.09
C LEU A 341 -5.02 11.15 -5.92
N PRO A 342 -5.27 12.35 -5.35
CA PRO A 342 -5.17 13.61 -6.09
C PRO A 342 -3.78 13.89 -6.65
N GLU A 343 -2.72 13.47 -5.95
CA GLU A 343 -1.34 13.65 -6.45
C GLU A 343 -1.11 12.85 -7.75
N ARG A 344 -1.75 11.67 -7.87
CA ARG A 344 -1.59 10.80 -9.05
C ARG A 344 -2.19 11.37 -10.33
N VAL A 345 -3.29 12.10 -10.20
CA VAL A 345 -4.02 12.68 -11.35
C VAL A 345 -3.69 14.16 -11.58
N SER A 346 -2.77 14.73 -10.78
CA SER A 346 -2.38 16.14 -10.86
C SER A 346 -1.80 16.56 -12.22
N ARG A 347 -1.29 15.59 -13.00
CA ARG A 347 -0.75 15.80 -14.35
C ARG A 347 -1.75 15.50 -15.48
N GLY A 348 -3.00 15.21 -15.14
CA GLY A 348 -4.05 14.87 -16.10
C GLY A 348 -4.47 13.41 -16.04
N GLY A 349 -5.40 13.04 -16.90
CA GLY A 349 -5.97 11.70 -17.00
C GLY A 349 -6.99 11.36 -15.91
N GLY A 350 -7.31 12.27 -14.99
CA GLY A 350 -8.28 12.01 -13.94
C GLY A 350 -9.08 13.20 -13.42
N VAL A 351 -10.21 12.90 -12.79
CA VAL A 351 -11.08 13.85 -12.08
C VAL A 351 -11.09 13.50 -10.60
N VAL A 352 -11.02 14.51 -9.73
CA VAL A 352 -11.08 14.35 -8.27
C VAL A 352 -12.47 14.72 -7.77
N VAL A 353 -13.07 13.88 -6.94
CA VAL A 353 -14.35 14.13 -6.26
C VAL A 353 -14.19 14.06 -4.73
N PRO A 354 -15.01 14.76 -3.94
CA PRO A 354 -14.95 14.64 -2.48
C PRO A 354 -15.22 13.21 -1.99
N ALA A 355 -14.37 12.68 -1.12
CA ALA A 355 -14.46 11.35 -0.56
C ALA A 355 -15.78 11.16 0.21
N GLY A 356 -16.43 10.02 0.02
CA GLY A 356 -17.74 9.74 0.62
C GLY A 356 -18.92 10.51 0.00
N ASN A 357 -18.69 11.45 -0.91
CA ASN A 357 -19.77 12.22 -1.53
C ASN A 357 -20.37 11.50 -2.75
N ARG A 358 -21.40 10.70 -2.48
CA ARG A 358 -22.16 9.96 -3.50
C ARG A 358 -22.71 10.86 -4.62
N ALA A 359 -23.24 12.03 -4.28
CA ALA A 359 -23.87 12.91 -5.25
C ALA A 359 -22.84 13.48 -6.23
N ALA A 360 -21.70 13.96 -5.72
CA ALA A 360 -20.61 14.46 -6.56
C ALA A 360 -20.03 13.36 -7.46
N LEU A 361 -19.88 12.15 -6.94
CA LEU A 361 -19.46 11.01 -7.76
C LEU A 361 -20.48 10.70 -8.86
N HIS A 362 -21.78 10.60 -8.51
CA HIS A 362 -22.85 10.35 -9.48
C HIS A 362 -22.91 11.42 -10.59
N GLU A 363 -22.87 12.70 -10.23
CA GLU A 363 -22.89 13.81 -11.18
C GLU A 363 -21.70 13.77 -12.13
N THR A 364 -20.52 13.46 -11.61
CA THR A 364 -19.29 13.31 -12.40
C THR A 364 -19.40 12.14 -13.40
N LEU A 365 -19.86 10.98 -12.93
CA LEU A 365 -20.03 9.80 -13.79
C LEU A 365 -21.08 10.05 -14.88
N ARG A 366 -22.20 10.67 -14.52
CA ARG A 366 -23.25 11.03 -15.47
C ARG A 366 -22.74 12.02 -16.52
N ALA A 367 -22.02 13.06 -16.11
CA ALA A 367 -21.45 14.04 -17.03
C ALA A 367 -20.48 13.40 -18.02
N LEU A 368 -19.58 12.52 -17.57
CA LEU A 368 -18.63 11.84 -18.46
C LEU A 368 -19.30 10.82 -19.41
N VAL A 369 -20.42 10.22 -19.00
CA VAL A 369 -21.20 9.30 -19.85
C VAL A 369 -22.04 10.06 -20.88
N ASP A 370 -22.61 11.20 -20.51
CA ASP A 370 -23.49 12.00 -21.37
C ASP A 370 -22.70 12.93 -22.33
N ASP A 371 -21.54 13.43 -21.92
CA ASP A 371 -20.67 14.32 -22.71
C ASP A 371 -19.42 13.58 -23.20
N ARG A 372 -19.46 13.19 -24.48
CA ARG A 372 -18.37 12.47 -25.13
C ARG A 372 -17.14 13.34 -25.32
N ASP A 373 -17.29 14.64 -25.56
CA ASP A 373 -16.17 15.53 -25.76
C ASP A 373 -15.41 15.74 -24.45
N ALA A 374 -16.13 15.88 -23.33
CA ALA A 374 -15.53 15.92 -22.00
C ALA A 374 -14.78 14.62 -21.68
N TYR A 375 -15.36 13.46 -21.97
CA TYR A 375 -14.68 12.17 -21.80
C TYR A 375 -13.42 12.06 -22.68
N HIS A 376 -13.51 12.44 -23.95
CA HIS A 376 -12.38 12.40 -24.88
C HIS A 376 -11.27 13.35 -24.47
N ALA A 377 -11.60 14.54 -23.99
CA ALA A 377 -10.64 15.50 -23.45
C ALA A 377 -9.94 14.94 -22.19
N LEU A 378 -10.69 14.32 -21.28
CA LEU A 378 -10.12 13.66 -20.10
C LEU A 378 -9.15 12.55 -20.49
N ARG A 379 -9.54 11.67 -21.41
CA ARG A 379 -8.67 10.59 -21.92
C ARG A 379 -7.43 11.13 -22.64
N ALA A 380 -7.57 12.19 -23.43
CA ALA A 380 -6.45 12.82 -24.13
C ALA A 380 -5.46 13.52 -23.18
N SER A 381 -5.89 13.86 -21.96
CA SER A 381 -5.05 14.47 -20.94
C SER A 381 -4.19 13.48 -20.14
N ILE A 382 -4.30 12.17 -20.40
CA ILE A 382 -3.48 11.15 -19.74
C ILE A 382 -1.99 11.44 -20.03
N PRO A 383 -1.14 11.54 -19.00
CA PRO A 383 0.27 11.87 -19.19
C PRO A 383 0.99 10.75 -19.96
N THR A 384 1.92 11.14 -20.83
CA THR A 384 2.76 10.20 -21.58
C THR A 384 3.86 9.55 -20.74
N GLU A 385 4.19 10.16 -19.60
CA GLU A 385 5.23 9.70 -18.69
C GLU A 385 4.66 9.49 -17.29
N LEU A 386 4.81 8.27 -16.78
CA LEU A 386 4.46 7.89 -15.42
C LEU A 386 5.75 7.54 -14.64
N PRO A 387 5.73 7.61 -13.29
CA PRO A 387 6.87 7.18 -12.48
C PRO A 387 7.24 5.72 -12.79
N THR A 388 8.54 5.41 -12.78
CA THR A 388 9.05 4.07 -13.10
C THR A 388 9.75 3.43 -11.92
N VAL A 389 9.74 2.09 -11.88
CA VAL A 389 10.49 1.33 -10.89
C VAL A 389 12.00 1.59 -11.03
N ASP A 390 12.51 1.74 -12.26
CA ASP A 390 13.93 2.01 -12.51
C ASP A 390 14.41 3.35 -11.91
N ALA A 391 13.57 4.37 -11.92
CA ALA A 391 13.86 5.64 -11.26
C ALA A 391 13.94 5.45 -9.73
N ALA A 392 13.01 4.69 -9.15
CA ALA A 392 13.03 4.36 -7.73
C ALA A 392 14.26 3.51 -7.35
N VAL A 393 14.59 2.47 -8.13
CA VAL A 393 15.78 1.63 -7.96
C VAL A 393 17.04 2.49 -7.99
N SER A 394 17.19 3.35 -8.99
CA SER A 394 18.35 4.25 -9.13
C SER A 394 18.52 5.14 -7.90
N ARG A 395 17.42 5.69 -7.39
CA ARG A 395 17.45 6.51 -6.18
C ARG A 395 17.82 5.68 -4.94
N TYR A 396 17.20 4.52 -4.74
CA TYR A 396 17.51 3.66 -3.60
C TYR A 396 18.97 3.20 -3.60
N ARG A 397 19.53 2.80 -4.74
CA ARG A 397 20.94 2.38 -4.84
C ARG A 397 21.91 3.47 -4.39
N HIS A 398 21.65 4.71 -4.80
CA HIS A 398 22.42 5.85 -4.35
C HIS A 398 22.32 6.01 -2.82
N VAL A 399 21.11 5.93 -2.26
CA VAL A 399 20.91 6.10 -0.82
C VAL A 399 21.46 4.93 0.00
N TYR A 400 21.41 3.69 -0.51
CA TYR A 400 22.04 2.54 0.13
C TYR A 400 23.55 2.76 0.30
N SER A 401 24.21 3.26 -0.74
CA SER A 401 25.65 3.59 -0.68
C SER A 401 25.95 4.62 0.41
N LEU A 402 25.12 5.66 0.53
CA LEU A 402 25.24 6.66 1.60
C LEU A 402 24.96 6.09 2.98
N ALA A 403 23.96 5.22 3.11
CA ALA A 403 23.58 4.61 4.38
C ALA A 403 24.69 3.68 4.90
N PHE A 404 25.28 2.89 4.00
CA PHE A 404 26.41 2.02 4.32
C PHE A 404 27.63 2.83 4.77
N ALA A 405 28.02 3.87 4.02
CA ALA A 405 29.14 4.74 4.40
C ALA A 405 28.94 5.43 5.76
N ARG A 406 27.70 5.85 6.08
CA ARG A 406 27.36 6.42 7.39
C ARG A 406 27.46 5.41 8.54
N ALA A 407 27.21 4.14 8.26
CA ALA A 407 27.33 3.08 9.25
C ALA A 407 28.80 2.73 9.51
N GLU A 408 29.61 2.63 8.46
CA GLU A 408 31.06 2.42 8.57
C GLU A 408 31.78 3.54 9.32
N ALA A 409 31.38 4.81 9.13
CA ALA A 409 31.99 5.93 9.84
C ALA A 409 31.74 5.96 11.37
N ARG A 410 30.85 5.10 11.88
CA ARG A 410 30.54 4.98 13.32
C ARG A 410 31.18 3.75 13.98
N ALA A 411 31.63 2.77 13.19
CA ALA A 411 32.38 1.61 13.66
C ALA A 411 33.84 2.00 13.92
#